data_AF-A0A1Q9RYC6-F1
#
_entry.id   AF-A0A1Q9RYC6-F1
#
_cell.length_a   1.000
_cell.length_b   1.000
_cell.length_c   1.000
_cell.angle_alpha   90.00
_cell.angle_beta   90.00
_cell.angle_gamma   90.00
#
_symmetry.space_group_name_H-M   'P 1'
#
loop_
_entity.id
_entity.type
_entity.pdbx_description
1 polymer ?
#
loop_
_entity_poly.entity_id
_entity_poly.type
_entity_poly.pdbx_seq_one_letter_code
_entity_poly.pdbx_strand_id
1 'polypeptide(L)' 'MAGGSGERGRRPLITTRELARHLQVHPKTVQEWVRTGRIVPAATTPGGQFRFDLDDVLEQLGQPRKRPEPG' A
#
# COMPACT_ATOMS: atom_id res chain seq x y z
N MET A 1 -0.43 21.34 17.14
CA MET A 1 -1.81 21.28 16.63
C MET A 1 -1.87 20.22 15.55
N ALA A 2 -2.31 19.01 15.90
CA ALA A 2 -2.45 17.90 14.96
C ALA A 2 -3.78 18.04 14.22
N GLY A 3 -3.74 18.24 12.91
CA GLY A 3 -4.95 18.40 12.10
C GLY A 3 -4.65 17.97 10.67
N GLY A 4 -5.12 16.78 10.29
CA GLY A 4 -5.03 16.28 8.93
C GLY A 4 -4.86 14.76 8.84
N SER A 5 -5.78 13.97 9.38
CA SER A 5 -5.82 12.51 9.11
C SER A 5 -7.21 11.99 8.79
N GLY A 6 -8.22 12.87 8.71
CA GLY A 6 -9.62 12.50 8.50
C GLY A 6 -10.03 12.28 7.04
N GLU A 7 -9.16 12.56 6.06
CA GLU A 7 -9.55 12.52 4.63
C GLU A 7 -8.99 11.32 3.84
N ARG A 8 -8.02 10.57 4.37
CA ARG A 8 -7.54 9.34 3.71
C ARG A 8 -8.67 8.32 3.49
N GLY A 9 -9.67 8.29 4.36
CA GLY A 9 -10.86 7.45 4.21
C GLY A 9 -11.86 7.89 3.12
N ARG A 10 -11.68 9.04 2.46
CA ARG A 10 -12.61 9.53 1.42
C ARG A 10 -12.24 9.09 0.00
N ARG A 11 -10.98 8.72 -0.25
CA ARG A 11 -10.56 8.28 -1.59
C ARG A 11 -10.93 6.81 -1.79
N PRO A 12 -11.45 6.42 -2.98
CA PRO A 12 -11.79 5.03 -3.24
C PRO A 12 -10.52 4.17 -3.23
N LEU A 13 -10.55 3.07 -2.47
CA LEU A 13 -9.44 2.12 -2.46
C LEU A 13 -9.32 1.41 -3.81
N ILE A 14 -8.10 1.37 -4.33
CA ILE A 14 -7.79 0.78 -5.63
C ILE A 14 -7.31 -0.67 -5.51
N THR A 15 -7.50 -1.44 -6.57
CA THR A 15 -7.05 -2.83 -6.68
C THR A 15 -5.55 -2.93 -6.95
N THR A 16 -4.98 -4.12 -6.79
CA THR A 16 -3.60 -4.43 -7.21
C THR A 16 -3.30 -4.03 -8.66
N ARG A 17 -4.25 -4.25 -9.58
CA ARG A 17 -4.06 -3.95 -11.01
C ARG A 17 -4.04 -2.45 -11.28
N GLU A 18 -4.92 -1.70 -10.61
CA GLU A 18 -4.94 -0.24 -10.70
C GLU A 18 -3.69 0.37 -10.09
N LEU A 19 -3.27 -0.09 -8.90
CA LEU A 19 -2.03 0.36 -8.27
C LEU A 19 -0.82 0.10 -9.18
N ALA A 20 -0.74 -1.09 -9.77
CA ALA A 20 0.33 -1.42 -10.72
C ALA A 20 0.37 -0.46 -11.93
N ARG A 21 -0.79 -0.06 -12.45
CA ARG A 21 -0.88 0.93 -13.54
C ARG A 21 -0.42 2.32 -13.09
N HIS A 22 -0.82 2.77 -11.90
CA HIS A 22 -0.38 4.06 -11.34
C HIS A 22 1.13 4.12 -11.13
N LEU A 23 1.72 3.02 -10.66
CA LEU A 23 3.17 2.91 -10.40
C LEU A 23 3.98 2.46 -11.61
N GLN A 24 3.34 2.18 -12.75
CA GLN A 24 3.95 1.67 -13.98
C GLN A 24 4.81 0.40 -13.75
N VAL A 25 4.32 -0.50 -12.90
CA VAL A 25 4.95 -1.80 -12.62
C VAL A 25 4.03 -2.96 -13.00
N HIS A 26 4.57 -4.18 -12.99
CA HIS A 26 3.74 -5.38 -13.17
C HIS A 26 2.94 -5.69 -11.89
N PRO A 27 1.68 -6.18 -11.95
CA PRO A 27 0.90 -6.55 -10.77
C PRO A 27 1.59 -7.54 -9.83
N LYS A 28 2.43 -8.43 -10.40
CA LYS A 28 3.25 -9.37 -9.62
C LYS A 28 4.25 -8.65 -8.71
N THR A 29 4.83 -7.53 -9.15
CA THR A 29 5.72 -6.70 -8.34
C THR A 29 5.00 -6.16 -7.10
N VAL A 30 3.76 -5.69 -7.27
CA VAL A 30 2.91 -5.24 -6.15
C VAL A 30 2.64 -6.38 -5.17
N GLN A 31 2.29 -7.57 -5.67
CA GLN A 31 2.08 -8.76 -4.83
C GLN A 31 3.34 -9.15 -4.04
N GLU A 32 4.51 -9.08 -4.68
CA GLU A 32 5.79 -9.35 -4.03
C GLU A 32 6.12 -8.33 -2.95
N TRP A 33 5.82 -7.04 -3.17
CA TRP A 33 5.97 -6.01 -2.15
C TRP A 33 5.05 -6.24 -0.95
N VAL A 34 3.81 -6.65 -1.16
CA VAL A 34 2.91 -7.04 -0.06
C VAL A 34 3.47 -8.26 0.69
N ARG A 35 3.89 -9.30 -0.04
CA ARG A 35 4.43 -10.54 0.55
C ARG A 35 5.70 -10.29 1.38
N THR A 36 6.53 -9.35 0.94
CA THR A 36 7.78 -8.99 1.63
C THR A 36 7.59 -7.92 2.70
N GLY A 37 6.37 -7.44 2.93
CA GLY A 37 6.07 -6.37 3.89
C GLY A 37 6.62 -5.00 3.48
N ARG A 38 7.01 -4.82 2.21
CA ARG A 38 7.48 -3.53 1.69
C ARG A 38 6.34 -2.52 1.59
N ILE A 39 5.13 -2.99 1.29
CA ILE A 39 3.90 -2.20 1.37
C ILE A 39 2.82 -3.02 2.08
N VAL A 40 1.89 -2.35 2.73
CA VAL A 40 0.75 -2.94 3.44
C VAL A 40 -0.53 -2.43 2.77
N PRO A 41 -1.46 -3.31 2.36
CA PRO A 41 -2.75 -2.89 1.83
C PRO A 41 -3.61 -2.28 2.93
N ALA A 42 -4.40 -1.26 2.59
CA ALA A 42 -5.35 -0.62 3.50
C ALA A 42 -6.50 -1.57 3.91
N ALA A 43 -6.87 -2.50 3.03
CA ALA A 43 -7.82 -3.56 3.35
C ALA A 43 -7.60 -4.82 2.50
N THR A 44 -8.09 -5.94 3.00
CA THR A 44 -8.17 -7.20 2.26
C THR A 44 -9.62 -7.66 2.26
N THR A 45 -10.19 -7.93 1.08
CA THR A 45 -11.56 -8.44 0.99
C THR A 45 -11.63 -9.88 1.52
N PRO A 46 -12.81 -10.39 1.90
CA PRO A 46 -12.97 -11.79 2.31
C PRO A 46 -12.47 -12.81 1.27
N GLY A 47 -12.50 -12.45 -0.03
CA GLY A 47 -11.96 -13.26 -1.13
C GLY A 47 -10.44 -13.10 -1.35
N GLY A 48 -9.72 -12.45 -0.44
CA GLY A 48 -8.26 -12.31 -0.50
C GLY A 48 -7.75 -11.22 -1.44
N GLN A 49 -8.62 -10.32 -1.94
CA GLN A 49 -8.19 -9.25 -2.84
C GLN A 49 -7.71 -8.03 -2.04
N PHE A 50 -6.52 -7.54 -2.35
CA PHE A 50 -5.95 -6.36 -1.72
C PHE A 50 -6.57 -5.07 -2.24
N ARG A 51 -6.74 -4.11 -1.32
CA ARG A 51 -7.23 -2.76 -1.55
C ARG A 51 -6.22 -1.76 -0.99
N PHE A 52 -5.86 -0.77 -1.79
CA PHE A 52 -4.79 0.18 -1.50
C PHE A 52 -5.31 1.61 -1.51
N ASP A 53 -4.77 2.42 -0.61
CA ASP A 53 -4.75 3.87 -0.76
C ASP A 53 -3.45 4.24 -1.51
N LEU A 54 -3.55 5.03 -2.58
CA LEU A 54 -2.40 5.33 -3.43
C LEU A 54 -1.37 6.19 -2.69
N ASP A 55 -1.81 7.19 -1.94
CA ASP A 55 -0.94 8.11 -1.23
C ASP A 55 -0.19 7.37 -0.10
N ASP A 56 -0.90 6.52 0.65
CA ASP A 56 -0.29 5.67 1.69
C ASP A 56 0.79 4.73 1.10
N VAL A 57 0.52 4.11 -0.05
CA VAL A 57 1.54 3.28 -0.73
C VAL A 57 2.76 4.09 -1.15
N LEU A 58 2.57 5.31 -1.68
CA LEU A 58 3.68 6.19 -2.03
C LEU A 58 4.48 6.62 -0.81
N GLU A 59 3.81 6.92 0.31
CA GLU A 59 4.46 7.20 1.59
C GLU A 59 5.32 6.01 2.03
N GLN A 60 4.76 4.80 2.04
CA GLN A 60 5.46 3.57 2.44
C GLN A 60 6.68 3.26 1.55
N LEU A 61 6.57 3.47 0.23
CA LEU A 61 7.67 3.25 -0.70
C LEU A 61 8.79 4.29 -0.56
N GLY A 62 8.47 5.50 -0.09
CA GLY A 62 9.42 6.57 0.21
C GLY A 62 10.12 6.40 1.56
N GLN A 63 9.59 5.59 2.48
CA GLN A 63 10.26 5.31 3.75
C GLN A 63 11.44 4.35 3.54
N PRO A 64 12.64 4.67 4.06
CA PRO A 64 13.73 3.69 4.11
C PRO A 64 13.25 2.49 4.92
N ARG A 65 13.40 1.28 4.37
CA ARG A 65 12.99 0.04 5.05
C ARG A 65 13.55 0.06 6.48
N LYS A 66 12.67 0.11 7.50
CA LYS A 66 13.08 -0.23 8.87
C LYS A 66 13.67 -1.63 8.79
N ARG A 67 14.98 -1.74 9.05
CA ARG A 67 15.62 -3.03 9.24
C ARG A 67 14.81 -3.73 10.33
N PRO A 68 14.29 -4.95 10.11
CA PRO A 68 13.74 -5.72 11.21
C PRO A 68 14.86 -5.84 12.24
N GLU A 69 14.65 -5.32 13.44
CA GLU A 69 15.57 -5.51 14.54
C GLU A 69 15.72 -7.02 14.73
N PRO A 70 16.94 -7.59 14.58
CA PRO A 70 17.12 -8.99 14.89
C PRO A 70 16.88 -9.17 16.39
N GLY A 71 15.84 -9.93 16.72
CA GLY A 71 15.69 -10.56 18.03
C GLY A 71 16.66 -11.73 18.16
#